data_AF-A0A7L5DN83-F1
#
_entry.id   AF-A0A7L5DN83-F1
#
_cell.length_a   1.000
_cell.length_b   1.000
_cell.length_c   1.000
_cell.angle_alpha   90.00
_cell.angle_beta   90.00
_cell.angle_gamma   90.00
#
_symmetry.space_group_name_H-M   'P 1'
#
loop_
_entity.id
_entity.type
_entity.pdbx_description
1 polymer ?
#
loop_
_entity_poly.entity_id
_entity_poly.type
_entity_poly.pdbx_seq_one_letter_code
_entity_poly.pdbx_strand_id
1 'polypeptide(L)'
;MESFLLLFIALVLALLFFPAGILTTLIRSLIRWKRVSFSAYIAQAARSLALSIDRMGNVVCSDLLELTMTRDTGNYLFGNSVETISLVLGMNKHLGTLTRFGTGLAWLLNLIDPGHVERAAGMPIIPPPDPSQVLIRAFLKQYWKPALAFAIGVLTVHLILYIL
;
A
#
# COMPACT_ATOMS: atom_id res chain seq x y z
N MET A 1 -13.22 16.96 -23.85
CA MET A 1 -11.85 17.15 -24.39
C MET A 1 -10.93 17.80 -23.35
N GLU A 2 -11.40 18.84 -22.65
CA GLU A 2 -10.63 19.56 -21.62
C GLU A 2 -10.10 18.63 -20.50
N SER A 3 -10.91 17.70 -19.99
CA SER A 3 -10.50 16.75 -18.95
C SER A 3 -9.37 15.81 -19.41
N PHE A 4 -9.41 15.36 -20.66
CA PHE A 4 -8.36 14.52 -21.23
C PHE A 4 -7.05 15.29 -21.43
N LEU A 5 -7.13 16.57 -21.80
CA LEU A 5 -5.97 17.44 -21.89
C LEU A 5 -5.34 17.69 -20.51
N LEU A 6 -6.17 17.94 -19.50
CA LEU A 6 -5.71 18.09 -18.11
C LEU A 6 -5.02 16.81 -17.62
N LEU A 7 -5.59 15.63 -17.91
CA LEU A 7 -4.96 14.35 -17.60
C LEU A 7 -3.61 14.20 -18.29
N PHE A 8 -3.53 14.49 -19.59
CA PHE A 8 -2.27 14.40 -20.34
C PHE A 8 -1.19 15.31 -19.75
N ILE A 9 -1.52 16.58 -19.48
CA ILE A 9 -0.60 17.53 -18.85
C ILE A 9 -0.20 17.04 -17.46
N ALA A 10 -1.13 16.54 -16.64
CA ALA A 10 -0.83 16.01 -15.31
C ALA A 10 0.14 14.82 -15.37
N LEU A 11 0.00 13.92 -16.34
CA LEU A 11 0.91 12.79 -16.53
C LEU A 11 2.32 13.26 -16.95
N VAL A 12 2.42 14.24 -17.85
CA VAL A 12 3.72 14.83 -18.24
C VAL A 12 4.38 15.50 -17.04
N LEU A 13 3.63 16.28 -16.26
CA LEU A 13 4.14 16.91 -15.04
C LEU A 13 4.57 15.86 -14.00
N ALA A 14 3.78 14.81 -13.80
CA ALA A 14 4.14 13.73 -12.87
C ALA A 14 5.44 13.04 -13.29
N LEU A 15 5.59 12.72 -14.58
CA LEU A 15 6.80 12.10 -15.12
C LEU A 15 8.05 12.97 -14.89
N LEU A 16 7.93 14.28 -15.06
CA LEU A 16 9.04 15.22 -14.89
C LEU A 16 9.36 15.52 -13.42
N PHE A 17 8.33 15.74 -12.60
CA PHE A 17 8.49 16.27 -11.25
C PHE A 17 8.49 15.21 -10.14
N PHE A 18 7.87 14.04 -10.30
CA PHE A 18 7.86 13.03 -9.23
C PHE A 18 9.27 12.50 -8.91
N PRO A 19 10.13 12.17 -9.90
CA PRO A 19 11.51 11.77 -9.60
C PRO A 19 12.29 12.86 -8.88
N ALA A 20 12.16 14.12 -9.32
CA ALA A 20 12.80 15.26 -8.68
C ALA A 20 12.26 15.50 -7.24
N GLY A 21 10.96 15.33 -7.02
CA GLY A 21 10.31 15.43 -5.71
C GLY A 21 10.80 14.36 -4.73
N ILE A 22 10.94 13.12 -5.19
CA ILE A 22 11.49 12.03 -4.39
C ILE A 22 12.96 12.32 -4.04
N LEU A 23 13.76 12.71 -5.03
CA LEU A 23 15.18 13.02 -4.83
C LEU A 23 15.39 14.18 -3.84
N THR A 24 14.63 15.26 -3.99
CA THR A 24 14.69 16.40 -3.06
C THR A 24 14.25 16.02 -1.65
N THR A 25 13.26 15.14 -1.50
CA THR A 25 12.86 14.59 -0.20
C THR A 25 14.01 13.81 0.44
N LEU A 26 14.70 12.94 -0.32
CA LEU A 26 15.85 12.18 0.17
C LEU A 26 17.01 13.09 0.59
N ILE A 27 17.39 14.06 -0.25
CA ILE A 27 18.46 15.03 0.06
C ILE A 27 18.12 15.83 1.32
N ARG A 28 16.90 16.36 1.42
CA ARG A 28 16.47 17.11 2.62
C ARG A 28 16.44 16.25 3.88
N SER A 29 16.09 14.96 3.74
CA SER A 29 16.13 14.01 4.85
C SER A 29 17.55 13.86 5.41
N LEU A 30 18.55 13.72 4.53
CA LEU A 30 19.96 13.59 4.92
C LEU A 30 20.46 14.86 5.63
N ILE A 31 20.14 16.05 5.11
CA ILE A 31 20.56 17.33 5.71
C ILE A 31 19.92 17.54 7.09
N ARG A 32 18.66 17.13 7.27
CA ARG A 32 17.91 17.31 8.53
C ARG A 32 18.10 16.19 9.54
N TRP A 33 18.85 15.13 9.22
CA TRP A 33 19.07 13.96 10.08
C TRP A 33 19.43 14.34 11.53
N LYS A 34 20.21 15.40 11.74
CA LYS A 34 20.63 15.84 13.09
C LYS A 34 19.55 16.58 13.90
N ARG A 35 18.43 16.98 13.29
CA ARG A 35 17.37 17.79 13.96
C ARG A 35 16.04 17.06 14.14
N VAL A 36 15.77 16.04 13.32
CA VAL A 36 14.56 15.20 13.40
C VAL A 36 15.00 13.77 13.15
N SER A 37 14.36 12.78 13.79
CA SER A 37 14.63 11.38 13.49
C SER A 37 14.44 11.12 11.99
N PHE A 38 15.55 10.81 11.30
CA PHE A 38 15.56 10.54 9.86
C PHE A 38 14.53 9.45 9.48
N SER A 39 14.43 8.41 10.31
CA SER A 39 13.48 7.31 10.09
C SER A 39 12.03 7.78 10.20
N ALA A 40 11.71 8.71 11.11
CA ALA A 40 10.37 9.26 11.24
C ALA A 40 9.96 10.10 10.02
N TYR A 41 10.88 10.91 9.49
CA TYR A 41 10.62 11.73 8.30
C TYR A 41 10.39 10.86 7.06
N ILE A 42 11.25 9.88 6.82
CA ILE A 42 11.09 8.94 5.69
C ILE A 42 9.81 8.12 5.83
N ALA A 43 9.49 7.65 7.04
CA ALA A 43 8.24 6.92 7.29
C ALA A 43 7.00 7.77 6.98
N GLN A 44 7.02 9.06 7.37
CA GLN A 44 5.92 9.98 7.06
C GLN A 44 5.79 10.25 5.56
N ALA A 45 6.91 10.44 4.84
CA ALA A 45 6.91 10.62 3.39
C ALA A 45 6.35 9.37 2.69
N ALA A 46 6.82 8.18 3.07
CA ALA A 46 6.35 6.91 2.52
C ALA A 46 4.86 6.69 2.77
N ARG A 47 4.38 6.98 3.98
CA ARG A 47 2.95 6.90 4.32
C ARG A 47 2.10 7.84 3.48
N SER A 48 2.55 9.07 3.28
CA SER A 48 1.83 10.08 2.49
C SER A 48 1.75 9.69 1.02
N LEU A 49 2.84 9.12 0.49
CA LEU A 49 2.89 8.63 -0.88
C LEU A 49 1.99 7.39 -1.06
N ALA A 50 2.05 6.44 -0.13
CA ALA A 50 1.19 5.26 -0.13
C ALA A 50 -0.30 5.64 -0.13
N LEU A 51 -0.73 6.57 0.72
CA LEU A 51 -2.10 7.07 0.75
C LEU A 51 -2.51 7.75 -0.57
N SER A 52 -1.60 8.52 -1.17
CA SER A 52 -1.88 9.21 -2.43
C SER A 52 -2.04 8.23 -3.59
N ILE A 53 -1.17 7.22 -3.66
CA ILE A 53 -1.25 6.15 -4.66
C ILE A 53 -2.52 5.32 -4.45
N ASP A 54 -2.87 4.99 -3.21
CA ASP A 54 -4.07 4.22 -2.88
C ASP A 54 -5.35 4.95 -3.35
N ARG A 55 -5.48 6.26 -3.03
CA ARG A 55 -6.59 7.09 -3.52
C ARG A 55 -6.63 7.22 -5.05
N MET A 56 -5.47 7.44 -5.66
CA MET A 56 -5.38 7.50 -7.13
C MET A 56 -5.79 6.16 -7.76
N GLY A 57 -5.38 5.04 -7.17
CA GLY A 57 -5.78 3.71 -7.60
C GLY A 57 -7.29 3.49 -7.48
N ASN A 58 -7.92 3.99 -6.43
CA ASN A 58 -9.38 3.94 -6.28
C ASN A 58 -10.11 4.61 -7.45
N VAL A 59 -9.57 5.73 -7.95
CA VAL A 59 -10.13 6.47 -9.10
C VAL A 59 -9.80 5.79 -10.41
N VAL A 60 -8.51 5.54 -10.68
CA VAL A 60 -8.03 5.08 -11.98
C VAL A 60 -8.52 3.66 -12.29
N CYS A 61 -8.64 2.82 -11.25
CA CYS A 61 -9.01 1.42 -11.40
C CYS A 61 -10.46 1.16 -10.96
N SER A 62 -11.32 2.17 -10.82
CA SER A 62 -12.67 2.01 -10.24
C SER A 62 -13.45 0.86 -10.88
N ASP A 63 -13.56 0.86 -12.21
CA ASP A 63 -14.37 -0.11 -12.95
C ASP A 63 -13.80 -1.53 -12.83
N LEU A 64 -12.47 -1.65 -12.86
CA LEU A 64 -11.78 -2.93 -12.66
C LEU A 64 -12.01 -3.45 -11.24
N LEU A 65 -11.89 -2.58 -10.24
CA LEU A 65 -12.05 -2.93 -8.85
C LEU A 65 -13.50 -3.29 -8.53
N GLU A 66 -14.49 -2.57 -9.07
CA GLU A 66 -15.90 -2.90 -8.89
C GLU A 66 -16.22 -4.29 -9.45
N LEU A 67 -15.81 -4.54 -10.71
CA LEU A 67 -16.04 -5.81 -11.40
C LEU A 67 -15.38 -6.99 -10.67
N THR A 68 -14.18 -6.79 -10.13
CA THR A 68 -13.38 -7.89 -9.56
C THR A 68 -13.57 -8.05 -8.06
N MET A 69 -13.84 -6.98 -7.32
CA MET A 69 -13.80 -6.96 -5.84
C MET A 69 -15.18 -6.95 -5.20
N THR A 70 -16.23 -6.49 -5.88
CA THR A 70 -17.57 -6.35 -5.30
C THR A 70 -18.65 -7.09 -6.09
N ARG A 71 -19.74 -7.44 -5.41
CA ARG A 71 -20.96 -7.98 -6.03
C ARG A 71 -21.85 -6.83 -6.50
N ASP A 72 -22.63 -7.06 -7.55
CA ASP A 72 -23.41 -6.03 -8.24
C ASP A 72 -24.56 -5.40 -7.43
N THR A 73 -24.90 -5.93 -6.25
CA THR A 73 -26.06 -5.46 -5.47
C THR A 73 -25.66 -5.06 -4.05
N GLY A 74 -26.07 -3.85 -3.65
CA GLY A 74 -25.88 -3.31 -2.30
C GLY A 74 -24.44 -2.94 -1.95
N ASN A 75 -23.53 -2.88 -2.93
CA ASN A 75 -22.13 -2.57 -2.73
C ASN A 75 -21.87 -1.07 -2.49
N TYR A 76 -20.72 -0.79 -1.87
CA TYR A 76 -20.14 0.54 -1.78
C TYR A 76 -19.16 0.72 -2.94
N LEU A 77 -19.31 1.79 -3.72
CA LEU A 77 -18.63 1.94 -5.01
C LEU A 77 -17.16 2.38 -4.86
N PHE A 78 -16.34 2.02 -5.84
CA PHE A 78 -14.99 2.58 -5.98
C PHE A 78 -15.07 3.91 -6.75
N GLY A 79 -13.95 4.62 -6.92
CA GLY A 79 -13.87 5.79 -7.79
C GLY A 79 -13.93 7.15 -7.10
N ASN A 80 -14.22 7.23 -5.81
CA ASN A 80 -14.16 8.49 -5.07
C ASN A 80 -12.70 8.91 -4.78
N SER A 81 -12.30 10.09 -5.27
CA SER A 81 -10.92 10.59 -5.20
C SER A 81 -10.40 10.90 -3.80
N VAL A 82 -11.28 11.04 -2.81
CA VAL A 82 -10.86 11.24 -1.41
C VAL A 82 -10.70 9.93 -0.63
N GLU A 83 -11.26 8.83 -1.16
CA GLU A 83 -11.30 7.51 -0.52
C GLU A 83 -10.19 6.61 -1.03
N THR A 84 -9.69 5.75 -0.15
CA THR A 84 -8.71 4.72 -0.49
C THR A 84 -9.39 3.41 -0.90
N ILE A 85 -8.69 2.56 -1.66
CA ILE A 85 -9.14 1.19 -1.97
C ILE A 85 -9.38 0.43 -0.66
N SER A 86 -8.49 0.60 0.31
CA SER A 86 -8.60 -0.01 1.64
C SER A 86 -9.88 0.38 2.39
N LEU A 87 -10.35 1.62 2.27
CA LEU A 87 -11.62 2.09 2.86
C LEU A 87 -12.81 1.42 2.17
N VAL A 88 -12.87 1.45 0.83
CA VAL A 88 -13.95 0.86 0.05
C VAL A 88 -14.05 -0.64 0.29
N LEU A 89 -12.90 -1.34 0.36
CA LEU A 89 -12.85 -2.75 0.74
C LEU A 89 -13.39 -2.99 2.15
N GLY A 90 -13.07 -2.12 3.11
CA GLY A 90 -13.59 -2.21 4.48
C GLY A 90 -15.11 -2.03 4.54
N MET A 91 -15.63 -1.02 3.85
CA MET A 91 -17.08 -0.78 3.74
C MET A 91 -17.79 -2.00 3.14
N ASN A 92 -17.30 -2.52 2.02
CA ASN A 92 -17.89 -3.70 1.38
C ASN A 92 -17.72 -4.98 2.18
N LYS A 93 -16.63 -5.12 2.95
CA LYS A 93 -16.44 -6.25 3.87
C LYS A 93 -17.54 -6.26 4.93
N HIS A 94 -17.85 -5.11 5.50
CA HIS A 94 -18.90 -4.98 6.51
C HIS A 94 -20.30 -5.17 5.94
N LEU A 95 -20.55 -4.68 4.72
CA LEU A 95 -21.80 -4.92 4.00
C LEU A 95 -21.94 -6.36 3.50
N GLY A 96 -20.87 -7.17 3.57
CA GLY A 96 -20.87 -8.54 3.06
C GLY A 96 -20.97 -8.62 1.54
N THR A 97 -20.53 -7.59 0.82
CA THR A 97 -20.68 -7.42 -0.64
C THR A 97 -19.38 -7.69 -1.42
N LEU A 98 -18.30 -8.07 -0.75
CA LEU A 98 -17.06 -8.47 -1.42
C LEU A 98 -17.21 -9.78 -2.20
N THR A 99 -16.54 -9.86 -3.35
CA THR A 99 -16.28 -11.12 -4.05
C THR A 99 -15.23 -11.94 -3.28
N ARG A 100 -14.94 -13.15 -3.77
CA ARG A 100 -13.82 -13.96 -3.23
C ARG A 100 -12.49 -13.26 -3.43
N PHE A 101 -12.31 -12.57 -4.55
CA PHE A 101 -11.08 -11.82 -4.85
C PHE A 101 -10.94 -10.60 -3.94
N GLY A 102 -12.01 -9.80 -3.79
CA GLY A 102 -12.04 -8.69 -2.85
C GLY A 102 -11.81 -9.12 -1.39
N THR A 103 -12.41 -10.24 -0.99
CA THR A 103 -12.18 -10.84 0.33
C THR A 103 -10.72 -11.26 0.51
N GLY A 104 -10.11 -11.86 -0.51
CA GLY A 104 -8.70 -12.25 -0.49
C GLY A 104 -7.75 -11.04 -0.37
N LEU A 105 -8.03 -9.96 -1.11
CA LEU A 105 -7.25 -8.73 -1.01
C LEU A 105 -7.40 -8.04 0.36
N ALA A 106 -8.63 -7.95 0.89
CA ALA A 106 -8.88 -7.44 2.24
C ALA A 106 -8.17 -8.29 3.31
N TRP A 107 -8.15 -9.61 3.13
CA TRP A 107 -7.41 -10.52 4.00
C TRP A 107 -5.89 -10.29 3.92
N LEU A 108 -5.34 -10.07 2.71
CA LEU A 108 -3.90 -9.78 2.52
C LEU A 108 -3.50 -8.47 3.20
N LEU A 109 -4.29 -7.41 3.05
CA LEU A 109 -4.05 -6.14 3.74
C LEU A 109 -4.09 -6.33 5.26
N ASN A 110 -5.08 -7.08 5.76
CA ASN A 110 -5.18 -7.43 7.17
C ASN A 110 -4.08 -8.37 7.66
N LEU A 111 -3.41 -9.12 6.78
CA LEU A 111 -2.22 -9.93 7.09
C LEU A 111 -0.95 -9.07 7.21
N ILE A 112 -0.88 -7.93 6.52
CA ILE A 112 0.23 -6.99 6.66
C ILE A 112 0.03 -6.14 7.92
N ASP A 113 -1.15 -5.53 8.04
CA ASP A 113 -1.52 -4.63 9.15
C ASP A 113 -2.85 -5.09 9.78
N PRO A 114 -2.88 -5.61 11.02
CA PRO A 114 -4.08 -6.28 11.55
C PRO A 114 -5.25 -5.30 11.64
N GLY A 115 -6.38 -5.61 11.01
CA GLY A 115 -7.56 -4.72 11.01
C GLY A 115 -7.42 -3.48 10.11
N HIS A 116 -6.56 -3.55 9.08
CA HIS A 116 -6.26 -2.44 8.20
C HIS A 116 -7.51 -1.86 7.52
N VAL A 117 -8.30 -2.71 6.86
CA VAL A 117 -9.47 -2.25 6.08
C VAL A 117 -10.60 -1.79 6.98
N GLU A 118 -10.77 -2.41 8.15
CA GLU A 118 -11.75 -2.01 9.16
C GLU A 118 -11.42 -0.62 9.70
N ARG A 119 -10.17 -0.37 10.07
CA ARG A 119 -9.75 0.96 10.52
C ARG A 119 -9.86 2.01 9.42
N ALA A 120 -9.56 1.67 8.18
CA ALA A 120 -9.74 2.58 7.05
C ALA A 120 -11.21 2.99 6.88
N ALA A 121 -12.14 2.06 7.08
CA ALA A 121 -13.58 2.30 7.05
C ALA A 121 -14.18 2.88 8.36
N GLY A 122 -13.36 3.13 9.38
CA GLY A 122 -13.85 3.61 10.69
C GLY A 122 -14.67 2.57 11.46
N MET A 123 -14.50 1.29 11.15
CA MET A 123 -15.25 0.18 11.74
C MET A 123 -14.49 -0.50 12.88
N PRO A 124 -15.20 -1.06 13.86
CA PRO A 124 -14.57 -1.81 14.94
C PRO A 124 -13.91 -3.09 14.40
N ILE A 125 -12.76 -3.45 14.95
CA ILE A 125 -12.03 -4.68 14.60
C ILE A 125 -12.70 -5.84 15.33
N ILE A 126 -13.77 -6.38 14.74
CA ILE A 126 -14.54 -7.51 15.27
C ILE A 126 -14.78 -8.47 14.10
N PRO A 127 -14.38 -9.75 14.15
CA PRO A 127 -13.69 -10.49 15.22
C PRO A 127 -12.15 -10.29 15.24
N PRO A 128 -11.41 -10.86 16.23
CA PRO A 128 -9.94 -10.88 16.25
C PRO A 128 -9.33 -11.41 14.94
N PRO A 129 -8.02 -11.12 14.69
CA PRO A 129 -7.34 -11.58 13.48
C PRO A 129 -7.55 -13.08 13.27
N ASP A 130 -7.87 -13.44 12.02
CA ASP A 130 -8.04 -14.83 11.61
C ASP A 130 -6.85 -15.68 12.12
N PRO A 131 -7.09 -16.85 12.77
CA PRO A 131 -6.03 -17.72 13.27
C PRO A 131 -4.95 -18.02 12.24
N SER A 132 -5.32 -18.14 10.96
CA SER A 132 -4.35 -18.33 9.87
C SER A 132 -3.40 -17.13 9.74
N GLN A 133 -3.89 -15.90 9.89
CA GLN A 133 -3.06 -14.69 9.87
C GLN A 133 -2.11 -14.64 11.07
N VAL A 134 -2.56 -15.07 12.25
CA VAL A 134 -1.71 -15.13 13.45
C VAL A 134 -0.55 -16.10 13.22
N LEU A 135 -0.83 -17.30 12.71
CA LEU A 135 0.16 -18.32 12.42
C LEU A 135 1.14 -17.87 11.33
N ILE A 136 0.63 -17.32 10.22
CA ILE A 136 1.47 -16.83 9.12
C ILE A 136 2.36 -15.68 9.59
N ARG A 137 1.84 -14.73 10.37
CA ARG A 137 2.65 -13.65 10.93
C ARG A 137 3.72 -14.18 11.89
N ALA A 138 3.38 -15.14 12.74
CA ALA A 138 4.34 -15.76 13.65
C ALA A 138 5.45 -16.47 12.87
N PHE A 139 5.09 -17.24 11.84
CA PHE A 139 6.02 -17.88 10.92
C PHE A 139 6.92 -16.84 10.23
N LEU A 140 6.35 -15.84 9.57
CA LEU A 140 7.12 -14.79 8.90
C LEU A 140 8.07 -14.09 9.87
N LYS A 141 7.62 -13.77 11.09
CA LYS A 141 8.44 -13.13 12.12
C LYS A 141 9.61 -14.03 12.57
N GLN A 142 9.40 -15.34 12.62
CA GLN A 142 10.43 -16.32 12.94
C GLN A 142 11.50 -16.42 11.85
N TYR A 143 11.10 -16.38 10.56
CA TYR A 143 11.99 -16.71 9.44
C TYR A 143 12.52 -15.51 8.63
N TRP A 144 11.96 -14.29 8.74
CA TRP A 144 12.41 -13.18 7.88
C TRP A 144 13.85 -12.71 8.15
N LYS A 145 14.27 -12.65 9.43
CA LYS A 145 15.65 -12.26 9.80
C LYS A 145 16.70 -13.25 9.28
N PRO A 146 16.58 -14.57 9.53
CA PRO A 146 17.54 -15.53 8.99
C PRO A 146 17.50 -15.59 7.45
N ALA A 147 16.32 -15.47 6.82
CA ALA A 147 16.22 -15.42 5.36
C ALA A 147 16.95 -14.19 4.76
N LEU A 148 16.77 -13.02 5.38
CA LEU A 148 17.46 -11.79 4.95
C LEU A 148 18.97 -11.90 5.13
N ALA A 149 19.42 -12.43 6.27
CA ALA A 149 20.84 -12.65 6.53
C ALA A 149 21.47 -13.61 5.51
N PHE A 150 20.77 -14.69 5.17
CA PHE A 150 21.20 -15.63 4.13
C PHE A 150 21.29 -14.95 2.76
N ALA A 151 20.27 -14.19 2.35
CA ALA A 151 20.27 -13.48 1.08
C ALA A 151 21.42 -12.46 0.96
N ILE A 152 21.69 -11.69 2.03
CA ILE A 152 22.83 -10.76 2.09
C ILE A 152 24.16 -11.52 1.98
N GLY A 153 24.29 -12.66 2.68
CA GLY A 153 25.48 -13.51 2.60
C GLY A 153 25.76 -13.99 1.17
N VAL A 154 24.73 -14.51 0.48
CA VAL A 154 24.84 -14.95 -0.92
C VAL A 154 25.23 -13.80 -1.85
N LEU A 155 24.60 -12.63 -1.71
CA LEU A 155 24.93 -11.42 -2.49
C LEU A 155 26.37 -10.97 -2.27
N THR A 156 26.86 -11.03 -1.02
CA THR A 156 28.23 -10.64 -0.68
C THR A 156 29.25 -11.59 -1.30
N VAL A 157 29.02 -12.91 -1.24
CA VAL A 157 29.88 -13.91 -1.89
C VAL A 157 29.89 -13.70 -3.41
N HIS A 158 28.73 -13.45 -4.01
CA HIS A 158 28.63 -13.22 -5.45
C HIS A 158 29.38 -11.96 -5.90
N LEU A 159 29.30 -10.88 -5.12
CA LEU A 159 30.07 -9.65 -5.34
C LEU A 159 31.58 -9.88 -5.23
N ILE A 160 32.04 -10.66 -4.23
CA ILE A 160 33.47 -11.01 -4.07
C ILE A 160 33.98 -11.80 -5.28
N LEU A 161 33.21 -12.79 -5.74
CA LEU A 161 33.57 -13.62 -6.90
C LEU A 161 33.59 -12.84 -8.22
N TYR A 162 32.90 -11.70 -8.31
CA TYR A 162 32.90 -10.85 -9.52
C TYR A 162 34.09 -9.88 -9.55
N ILE A 163 34.73 -9.62 -8.41
CA ILE A 163 35.85 -8.68 -8.27
C ILE A 163 37.22 -9.39 -8.32
N LEU A 164 37.25 -10.71 -8.09
CA LEU A 164 38.43 -11.58 -8.22
C LEU A 164 38.55 -12.17 -9.62
#